data_AF-A0A662L5Z1-F1
#
_entry.id   AF-A0A662L5Z1-F1
#
_cell.length_a   1.000
_cell.length_b   1.000
_cell.length_c   1.000
_cell.angle_alpha   90.00
_cell.angle_beta   90.00
_cell.angle_gamma   90.00
#
_symmetry.space_group_name_H-M   'P 1'
#
loop_
_entity.id
_entity.type
_entity.pdbx_description
1 polymer ?
#
loop_
_entity_poly.entity_id
_entity_poly.type
_entity_poly.pdbx_seq_one_letter_code
_entity_poly.pdbx_strand_id
1 'polypeptide(L)'
;MRGKAIAFILALALIMPAIAFNGRNNLKIFNEKKELINEPQNVTVVVDIKRIRSHDLQNNKIYFKIYIDDEESQWWDQVFEGMDIWFEWPMAFKQVKYEENKVIPIRIEVWKKGIVDELCDISQDKGDYLYGKALKLFFNLTTGEWYGDDYLGDENGYGHSTGYEDGDYCQNDYEIWFDIYEWGEDGDRMTYWEKIKYGLNTSRDYSNVDIDGDGIPCDWEDKYGYNPVVPEEHIHLDPDEDGLDNIEEWETSRWLSDPFAQDIFIEVDFMKAKYPWQEDYTLPKESQYMICDAFIKHNITVHFDDGSMGGGGDLIPYDEGMDSKDLMAARMKYFLRGDPNYWRKGVFHYAIICSQIEWYWRPAGGRMFYTDSFVVGAQYVRNWLWSIKLQGSDYITAMASVFMHELGHNLGLFAFDGIDNESTRFPWQRGYWLWAPYKSCMNYRYVFKLVDYSNGDDKEYDQNDWAKLDLRRFDEDWWR
;
A
#
# COMPACT_ATOMS: atom_id res chain seq x y z
N MET A 1 -12.13 -15.90 -34.84
CA MET A 1 -11.24 -16.27 -35.96
C MET A 1 -10.18 -15.18 -36.10
N ARG A 2 -8.90 -15.60 -36.19
CA ARG A 2 -7.66 -14.79 -36.25
C ARG A 2 -7.32 -14.06 -34.93
N GLY A 3 -6.13 -14.20 -34.33
CA GLY A 3 -4.93 -14.94 -34.71
C GLY A 3 -4.12 -15.33 -33.48
N LYS A 4 -3.72 -16.60 -33.44
CA LYS A 4 -2.68 -17.15 -32.57
C LYS A 4 -1.41 -17.27 -33.40
N ALA A 5 -0.35 -16.63 -32.96
CA ALA A 5 1.06 -16.87 -33.28
C ALA A 5 1.80 -15.93 -32.30
N ILE A 6 2.66 -16.36 -31.39
CA ILE A 6 3.96 -17.00 -31.60
C ILE A 6 4.36 -17.56 -30.23
N ALA A 7 4.68 -18.85 -30.13
CA ALA A 7 5.40 -19.42 -28.99
C ALA A 7 6.16 -20.65 -29.50
N PHE A 8 7.45 -20.47 -29.79
CA PHE A 8 8.41 -21.54 -30.00
C PHE A 8 9.82 -20.97 -29.85
N ILE A 9 10.76 -21.81 -29.40
CA ILE A 9 12.19 -21.58 -29.07
C ILE A 9 12.37 -21.36 -27.54
N LEU A 10 13.06 -22.18 -26.73
CA LEU A 10 13.98 -23.31 -26.93
C LEU A 10 13.99 -24.16 -25.65
N ALA A 11 13.65 -25.45 -25.75
CA ALA A 11 13.96 -26.46 -24.73
C ALA A 11 14.93 -27.45 -25.37
N LEU A 12 16.21 -27.44 -25.01
CA LEU A 12 17.19 -28.49 -25.34
C LEU A 12 18.57 -28.20 -24.73
N ALA A 13 18.82 -28.73 -23.52
CA ALA A 13 20.17 -29.09 -23.05
C ALA A 13 20.12 -29.92 -21.75
N LEU A 14 19.64 -31.16 -21.81
CA LEU A 14 19.86 -32.14 -20.73
C LEU A 14 20.18 -33.50 -21.34
N ILE A 15 21.48 -33.79 -21.48
CA ILE A 15 22.02 -35.15 -21.61
C ILE A 15 23.28 -35.21 -20.74
N MET A 16 23.17 -35.78 -19.54
CA MET A 16 24.31 -36.38 -18.84
C MET A 16 24.12 -37.90 -18.76
N PRO A 17 25.17 -38.72 -18.97
CA PRO A 17 25.07 -40.17 -18.84
C PRO A 17 25.11 -40.60 -17.37
N ALA A 18 24.16 -41.44 -16.99
CA ALA A 18 24.14 -42.15 -15.72
C ALA A 18 25.32 -43.16 -15.64
N ILE A 19 26.16 -43.02 -14.61
CA ILE A 19 27.12 -44.06 -14.23
C ILE A 19 26.63 -44.68 -12.91
N ALA A 20 26.36 -45.98 -12.97
CA ALA A 20 26.01 -46.80 -11.84
C ALA A 20 27.21 -46.98 -10.89
N PHE A 21 26.98 -46.83 -9.58
CA PHE A 21 27.87 -47.39 -8.56
C PHE A 21 27.07 -48.14 -7.50
N ASN A 22 27.58 -49.32 -7.17
CA ASN A 22 27.00 -50.32 -6.28
C ASN A 22 28.01 -50.53 -5.13
N GLY A 23 27.54 -50.56 -3.88
CA GLY A 23 28.25 -51.27 -2.80
C GLY A 23 28.79 -50.46 -1.60
N ARG A 24 28.03 -50.54 -0.49
CA ARG A 24 28.43 -50.81 0.92
C ARG A 24 29.51 -49.96 1.65
N ASN A 25 29.03 -49.36 2.74
CA ASN A 25 29.60 -49.20 4.09
C ASN A 25 31.10 -48.97 4.24
N ASN A 26 31.45 -47.80 4.80
CA ASN A 26 32.23 -47.73 6.04
C ASN A 26 32.12 -46.31 6.64
N LEU A 27 31.63 -46.22 7.89
CA LEU A 27 31.85 -45.05 8.73
C LEU A 27 33.36 -44.84 8.91
N LYS A 28 33.86 -43.70 8.43
CA LYS A 28 35.09 -43.09 8.93
C LYS A 28 34.76 -41.68 9.36
N ILE A 29 34.87 -41.44 10.66
CA ILE A 29 34.90 -40.13 11.27
C ILE A 29 36.10 -39.40 10.68
N PHE A 30 35.85 -38.44 9.81
CA PHE A 30 36.84 -37.47 9.32
C PHE A 30 36.43 -36.09 9.81
N ASN A 31 37.32 -35.46 10.57
CA ASN A 31 37.38 -34.01 10.76
C ASN A 31 37.73 -33.35 9.42
N GLU A 32 36.80 -33.37 8.49
CA GLU A 32 36.85 -32.52 7.31
C GLU A 32 36.03 -31.28 7.63
N LYS A 33 36.67 -30.11 7.53
CA LYS A 33 35.97 -28.90 7.13
C LYS A 33 35.09 -29.33 5.96
N LYS A 34 33.78 -29.43 6.19
CA LYS A 34 32.80 -29.65 5.13
C LYS A 34 33.16 -28.65 4.05
N GLU A 35 33.54 -29.13 2.87
CA GLU A 35 33.80 -28.28 1.72
C GLU A 35 32.57 -27.36 1.58
N LEU A 36 32.74 -26.09 1.95
CA LEU A 36 31.83 -25.01 1.62
C LEU A 36 31.87 -24.96 0.11
N ILE A 37 30.84 -25.52 -0.51
CA ILE A 37 30.66 -25.55 -1.95
C ILE A 37 30.56 -24.08 -2.38
N ASN A 38 31.61 -23.64 -3.09
CA ASN A 38 31.79 -22.40 -3.85
C ASN A 38 31.01 -21.18 -3.35
N GLU A 39 31.64 -20.40 -2.46
CA GLU A 39 31.29 -18.99 -2.28
C GLU A 39 31.17 -18.31 -3.67
N PRO A 40 30.09 -17.55 -3.93
CA PRO A 40 29.92 -16.89 -5.20
C PRO A 40 31.08 -15.92 -5.43
N GLN A 41 31.64 -15.88 -6.65
CA GLN A 41 32.68 -14.91 -6.97
C GLN A 41 32.09 -13.53 -7.27
N ASN A 42 30.91 -13.52 -7.89
CA ASN A 42 30.15 -12.33 -8.20
C ASN A 42 28.68 -12.62 -7.93
N VAL A 43 27.95 -11.58 -7.58
CA VAL A 43 26.50 -11.60 -7.35
C VAL A 43 25.85 -10.47 -8.13
N THR A 44 24.57 -10.61 -8.45
CA THR A 44 23.83 -9.56 -9.17
C THR A 44 22.92 -8.85 -8.19
N VAL A 45 23.19 -7.58 -7.92
CA VAL A 45 22.28 -6.74 -7.14
C VAL A 45 21.19 -6.24 -8.08
N VAL A 46 19.94 -6.38 -7.68
CA VAL A 46 18.75 -5.95 -8.42
C VAL A 46 18.03 -4.86 -7.64
N VAL A 47 17.60 -3.81 -8.34
CA VAL A 47 16.71 -2.77 -7.82
C VAL A 47 15.40 -2.87 -8.59
N ASP A 48 14.35 -3.26 -7.90
CA ASP A 48 13.02 -3.51 -8.44
C ASP A 48 12.03 -2.47 -7.91
N ILE A 49 11.77 -1.43 -8.69
CA ILE A 49 10.75 -0.44 -8.35
C ILE A 49 9.39 -1.05 -8.63
N LYS A 50 8.57 -1.27 -7.60
CA LYS A 50 7.26 -1.94 -7.71
C LYS A 50 6.16 -0.97 -8.14
N ARG A 51 6.16 0.23 -7.57
CA ARG A 51 5.12 1.24 -7.80
C ARG A 51 5.68 2.64 -7.64
N ILE A 52 5.13 3.59 -8.39
CA ILE A 52 5.36 5.02 -8.16
C ILE A 52 4.07 5.82 -8.34
N ARG A 53 3.81 6.74 -7.41
CA ARG A 53 2.60 7.57 -7.39
C ARG A 53 2.96 9.06 -7.25
N SER A 54 2.22 9.91 -7.94
CA SER A 54 2.40 11.36 -7.93
C SER A 54 1.39 12.03 -7.02
N HIS A 55 1.83 12.97 -6.19
CA HIS A 55 0.98 13.73 -5.28
C HIS A 55 0.32 14.98 -5.92
N ASP A 56 0.67 15.33 -7.16
CA ASP A 56 0.07 16.50 -7.86
C ASP A 56 -1.27 16.19 -8.56
N LEU A 57 -1.75 14.95 -8.44
CA LEU A 57 -2.97 14.41 -9.05
C LEU A 57 -3.03 14.57 -10.59
N GLN A 58 -1.88 14.63 -11.26
CA GLN A 58 -1.79 14.75 -12.71
C GLN A 58 -1.04 13.58 -13.35
N ASN A 59 -1.45 13.25 -14.57
CA ASN A 59 -0.70 12.30 -15.39
C ASN A 59 0.59 12.96 -15.86
N ASN A 60 1.70 12.52 -15.28
CA ASN A 60 3.02 13.05 -15.55
C ASN A 60 3.84 12.05 -16.36
N LYS A 61 4.78 12.58 -17.14
CA LYS A 61 5.80 11.77 -17.83
C LYS A 61 7.04 11.72 -16.97
N ILE A 62 7.47 10.54 -16.57
CA ILE A 62 8.62 10.34 -15.69
C ILE A 62 9.62 9.34 -16.26
N TYR A 63 10.86 9.41 -15.81
CA TYR A 63 11.88 8.39 -16.06
C TYR A 63 12.81 8.29 -14.85
N PHE A 64 13.50 7.15 -14.72
CA PHE A 64 14.40 6.90 -13.60
C PHE A 64 15.86 7.14 -14.00
N LYS A 65 16.71 7.40 -12.99
CA LYS A 65 18.14 7.15 -13.04
C LYS A 65 18.54 6.38 -11.80
N ILE A 66 19.02 5.16 -12.00
CA ILE A 66 19.39 4.26 -10.90
C ILE A 66 20.88 3.95 -11.02
N TYR A 67 21.59 4.22 -9.93
CA TYR A 67 23.01 3.97 -9.79
C TYR A 67 23.23 2.84 -8.79
N ILE A 68 24.04 1.85 -9.16
CA ILE A 68 24.48 0.76 -8.28
C ILE A 68 26.01 0.81 -8.26
N ASP A 69 26.60 0.98 -7.09
CA ASP A 69 28.04 1.11 -6.91
C ASP A 69 28.61 2.23 -7.83
N ASP A 70 28.00 3.42 -7.72
CA ASP A 70 28.32 4.66 -8.45
C ASP A 70 28.24 4.60 -10.00
N GLU A 71 27.68 3.53 -10.57
CA GLU A 71 27.48 3.39 -12.01
C GLU A 71 26.00 3.30 -12.37
N GLU A 72 25.58 4.04 -13.40
CA GLU A 72 24.22 4.00 -13.91
C GLU A 72 23.92 2.60 -14.48
N SER A 73 22.92 1.93 -13.91
CA SER A 73 22.73 0.47 -14.04
C SER A 73 21.33 0.05 -14.50
N GLN A 74 20.59 0.97 -15.13
CA GLN A 74 19.24 0.69 -15.64
C GLN A 74 19.27 -0.26 -16.84
N TRP A 75 18.23 -1.08 -16.99
CA TRP A 75 18.15 -2.01 -18.13
C TRP A 75 17.99 -1.26 -19.46
N TRP A 76 17.05 -0.33 -19.53
CA TRP A 76 16.81 0.51 -20.71
C TRP A 76 16.23 1.87 -20.31
N ASP A 77 16.52 2.89 -21.11
CA ASP A 77 15.90 4.20 -20.95
C ASP A 77 14.43 4.15 -21.39
N GLN A 78 13.51 4.34 -20.45
CA GLN A 78 12.08 4.42 -20.74
C GLN A 78 11.44 5.60 -20.02
N VAL A 79 10.49 6.23 -20.72
CA VAL A 79 9.60 7.24 -20.14
C VAL A 79 8.26 6.56 -19.87
N PHE A 80 7.79 6.68 -18.65
CA PHE A 80 6.49 6.21 -18.19
C PHE A 80 5.53 7.39 -18.12
N GLU A 81 4.23 7.14 -18.32
CA GLU A 81 3.19 8.17 -18.26
C GLU A 81 2.04 7.67 -17.40
N GLY A 82 1.71 8.44 -16.37
CA GLY A 82 0.66 8.11 -15.43
C GLY A 82 0.83 8.88 -14.12
N MET A 83 -0.22 8.85 -13.30
CA MET A 83 -0.19 9.40 -11.94
C MET A 83 0.06 8.33 -10.87
N ASP A 84 -0.23 7.06 -11.18
CA ASP A 84 0.05 5.88 -10.36
C ASP A 84 0.43 4.75 -11.33
N ILE A 85 1.65 4.22 -11.19
CA ILE A 85 2.27 3.32 -12.15
C ILE A 85 2.81 2.12 -11.39
N TRP A 86 2.36 0.93 -11.78
CA TRP A 86 2.86 -0.36 -11.30
C TRP A 86 3.80 -0.97 -12.33
N PHE A 87 4.90 -1.55 -11.87
CA PHE A 87 5.90 -2.17 -12.74
C PHE A 87 5.94 -3.68 -12.52
N GLU A 88 6.10 -4.42 -13.61
CA GLU A 88 6.16 -5.89 -13.60
C GLU A 88 7.60 -6.43 -13.64
N TRP A 89 8.58 -5.56 -13.93
CA TRP A 89 9.97 -5.96 -14.19
C TRP A 89 10.93 -5.06 -13.43
N PRO A 90 12.04 -5.61 -12.89
CA PRO A 90 13.07 -4.81 -12.25
C PRO A 90 13.65 -3.73 -13.16
N MET A 91 13.97 -2.58 -12.57
CA MET A 91 14.42 -1.40 -13.32
C MET A 91 15.93 -1.37 -13.54
N ALA A 92 16.71 -1.90 -12.59
CA ALA A 92 18.17 -1.88 -12.66
C ALA A 92 18.80 -3.13 -12.05
N PHE A 93 19.97 -3.50 -12.56
CA PHE A 93 20.77 -4.58 -12.00
C PHE A 93 22.24 -4.37 -12.30
N LYS A 94 23.11 -4.86 -11.41
CA LYS A 94 24.56 -4.82 -11.62
C LYS A 94 25.23 -6.04 -11.01
N GLN A 95 26.09 -6.67 -11.79
CA GLN A 95 26.98 -7.70 -11.26
C GLN A 95 28.13 -7.03 -10.50
N VAL A 96 28.27 -7.38 -9.23
CA VAL A 96 29.32 -6.89 -8.35
C VAL A 96 30.14 -8.06 -7.84
N LYS A 97 31.43 -7.81 -7.58
CA LYS A 97 32.27 -8.79 -6.91
C LYS A 97 31.73 -9.02 -5.50
N TYR A 98 31.53 -10.29 -5.17
CA TYR A 98 31.09 -10.73 -3.86
C TYR A 98 32.24 -10.67 -2.85
N GLU A 99 31.98 -10.02 -1.72
CA GLU A 99 32.88 -9.96 -0.57
C GLU A 99 32.01 -9.88 0.68
N GLU A 100 32.30 -10.70 1.70
CA GLU A 100 31.58 -10.68 2.98
C GLU A 100 31.60 -9.27 3.61
N ASN A 101 30.46 -8.82 4.10
CA ASN A 101 30.18 -7.49 4.67
C ASN A 101 30.38 -6.32 3.69
N LYS A 102 30.46 -6.58 2.38
CA LYS A 102 30.53 -5.52 1.39
C LYS A 102 29.18 -4.83 1.28
N VAL A 103 29.23 -3.51 1.38
CA VAL A 103 28.07 -2.62 1.24
C VAL A 103 28.11 -1.97 -0.13
N ILE A 104 27.00 -2.01 -0.84
CA ILE A 104 26.80 -1.48 -2.18
C ILE A 104 25.95 -0.21 -2.08
N PRO A 105 26.48 0.97 -2.43
CA PRO A 105 25.67 2.18 -2.46
C PRO A 105 24.72 2.14 -3.66
N ILE A 106 23.46 2.47 -3.41
CA ILE A 106 22.38 2.54 -4.39
C ILE A 106 21.80 3.94 -4.35
N ARG A 107 21.60 4.54 -5.53
CA ARG A 107 20.92 5.84 -5.67
C ARG A 107 19.79 5.73 -6.68
N ILE A 108 18.60 6.14 -6.27
CA ILE A 108 17.42 6.19 -7.14
C ILE A 108 17.02 7.65 -7.32
N GLU A 109 16.90 8.08 -8.58
CA GLU A 109 16.43 9.41 -8.96
C GLU A 109 15.21 9.27 -9.86
N VAL A 110 14.19 10.11 -9.64
CA VAL A 110 13.00 10.21 -10.48
C VAL A 110 12.98 11.58 -11.14
N TRP A 111 12.80 11.61 -12.46
CA TRP A 111 12.82 12.83 -13.25
C TRP A 111 11.49 13.02 -13.98
N LYS A 112 10.85 14.17 -13.77
CA LYS A 112 9.66 14.61 -14.52
C LYS A 112 10.10 15.24 -15.84
N LYS A 113 9.58 14.69 -16.93
CA LYS A 113 9.90 15.11 -18.30
C LYS A 113 9.10 16.33 -18.70
N GLY A 114 9.79 17.40 -19.09
CA GLY A 114 9.19 18.69 -19.41
C GLY A 114 9.87 19.42 -20.56
N ILE A 115 9.72 20.75 -20.60
CA ILE A 115 10.57 21.61 -21.45
C ILE A 115 12.00 21.61 -20.90
N VAL A 116 12.10 21.65 -19.57
CA VAL A 116 13.28 21.37 -18.77
C VAL A 116 12.89 20.20 -17.87
N ASP A 117 13.71 19.18 -17.82
CA ASP A 117 13.46 18.04 -16.93
C ASP A 117 13.71 18.46 -15.49
N GLU A 118 12.80 18.08 -14.60
CA GLU A 118 12.81 18.46 -13.18
C GLU A 118 13.00 17.22 -12.33
N LEU A 119 13.85 17.31 -11.30
CA LEU A 119 14.04 16.24 -10.33
C LEU A 119 12.83 16.21 -9.39
N CYS A 120 12.18 15.05 -9.32
CA CYS A 120 11.09 14.78 -8.39
C CYS A 120 11.63 14.50 -7.00
N ASP A 121 10.82 14.80 -5.98
CA ASP A 121 11.13 14.52 -4.59
C ASP A 121 10.56 13.16 -4.17
N ILE A 122 11.41 12.32 -3.60
CA ILE A 122 11.10 10.95 -3.13
C ILE A 122 11.86 10.59 -1.85
N SER A 123 12.41 11.56 -1.11
CA SER A 123 13.26 11.29 0.06
C SER A 123 12.99 12.29 1.19
N GLN A 124 13.21 11.84 2.43
CA GLN A 124 13.16 12.66 3.64
C GLN A 124 14.32 13.66 3.79
N ASP A 125 15.42 13.51 3.04
CA ASP A 125 16.65 14.27 3.26
C ASP A 125 16.50 15.75 2.88
N LYS A 126 17.12 16.64 3.66
CA LYS A 126 17.23 18.09 3.37
C LYS A 126 18.69 18.42 3.14
N GLY A 127 19.18 18.13 1.93
CA GLY A 127 20.62 18.17 1.61
C GLY A 127 21.00 19.05 0.42
N ASP A 128 22.26 19.51 0.39
CA ASP A 128 22.83 20.25 -0.74
C ASP A 128 23.05 19.38 -2.01
N TYR A 129 23.16 18.06 -1.84
CA TYR A 129 23.38 17.11 -2.94
C TYR A 129 22.05 16.61 -3.50
N LEU A 130 21.81 16.87 -4.80
CA LEU A 130 20.52 16.63 -5.47
C LEU A 130 19.31 17.25 -4.73
N TYR A 131 19.54 18.29 -3.94
CA TYR A 131 18.54 19.00 -3.13
C TYR A 131 17.82 18.11 -2.09
N GLY A 132 18.37 16.96 -1.73
CA GLY A 132 17.73 16.03 -0.80
C GLY A 132 16.67 15.11 -1.43
N LYS A 133 16.43 15.23 -2.74
CA LYS A 133 15.28 14.62 -3.42
C LYS A 133 15.45 13.18 -3.89
N ALA A 134 16.67 12.66 -3.83
CA ALA A 134 17.01 11.36 -4.38
C ALA A 134 17.30 10.38 -3.25
N LEU A 135 16.77 9.16 -3.37
CA LEU A 135 16.95 8.10 -2.40
C LEU A 135 18.39 7.59 -2.39
N LYS A 136 18.96 7.46 -1.19
CA LYS A 136 20.30 6.94 -0.94
C LYS A 136 20.22 5.73 -0.01
N LEU A 137 20.60 4.58 -0.54
CA LEU A 137 20.48 3.30 0.14
C LEU A 137 21.83 2.58 0.13
N PHE A 138 22.04 1.73 1.12
CA PHE A 138 23.28 1.00 1.35
C PHE A 138 22.96 -0.48 1.55
N PHE A 139 23.08 -1.27 0.48
CA PHE A 139 22.72 -2.69 0.47
C PHE A 139 23.87 -3.59 0.92
N ASN A 140 23.63 -4.47 1.88
CA ASN A 140 24.64 -5.36 2.47
C ASN A 140 24.58 -6.76 1.84
N LEU A 141 25.66 -7.17 1.15
CA LEU A 141 25.73 -8.48 0.48
C LEU A 141 25.77 -9.69 1.43
N THR A 142 25.92 -9.48 2.74
CA THR A 142 25.93 -10.56 3.73
C THR A 142 24.57 -10.78 4.39
N THR A 143 23.76 -9.74 4.52
CA THR A 143 22.45 -9.83 5.19
C THR A 143 21.28 -9.63 4.24
N GLY A 144 21.49 -9.31 2.96
CA GLY A 144 20.39 -9.05 2.03
C GLY A 144 19.54 -7.82 2.39
N GLU A 145 19.93 -7.07 3.42
CA GLU A 145 19.23 -5.89 3.90
C GLU A 145 19.86 -4.60 3.34
N TRP A 146 19.09 -3.52 3.30
CA TRP A 146 19.61 -2.17 3.10
C TRP A 146 19.24 -1.25 4.26
N TYR A 147 19.94 -0.12 4.31
CA TYR A 147 19.67 0.99 5.20
C TYR A 147 20.01 2.32 4.49
N GLY A 148 19.64 3.46 5.07
CA GLY A 148 19.92 4.78 4.52
C GLY A 148 18.74 5.70 4.68
N ASP A 149 18.23 6.23 3.58
CA ASP A 149 16.98 6.99 3.54
C ASP A 149 15.74 6.12 3.81
N ASP A 150 15.87 4.79 3.70
CA ASP A 150 14.88 3.76 4.08
C ASP A 150 15.65 2.63 4.79
N TYR A 151 15.03 2.00 5.79
CA TYR A 151 15.62 0.90 6.56
C TYR A 151 14.55 0.02 7.20
N LEU A 152 14.89 -1.25 7.47
CA LEU A 152 13.97 -2.20 8.08
C LEU A 152 13.39 -1.68 9.41
N GLY A 153 12.06 -1.57 9.46
CA GLY A 153 11.30 -1.13 10.64
C GLY A 153 11.23 0.40 10.83
N ASP A 154 11.40 1.18 9.76
CA ASP A 154 11.02 2.60 9.75
C ASP A 154 9.49 2.79 9.73
N GLU A 155 9.04 4.00 10.04
CA GLU A 155 7.62 4.29 10.27
C GLU A 155 6.76 4.25 8.99
N ASN A 156 7.37 4.34 7.81
CA ASN A 156 6.72 4.38 6.51
C ASN A 156 6.80 3.04 5.76
N GLY A 157 7.63 2.10 6.21
CA GLY A 157 7.69 0.72 5.71
C GLY A 157 8.93 0.44 4.87
N TYR A 158 9.40 -0.80 4.93
CA TYR A 158 10.65 -1.23 4.32
C TYR A 158 10.53 -1.44 2.80
N GLY A 159 11.20 -0.56 2.05
CA GLY A 159 11.07 -0.46 0.61
C GLY A 159 10.01 0.56 0.18
N HIS A 160 9.76 1.57 1.00
CA HIS A 160 8.79 2.63 0.75
C HIS A 160 9.37 4.01 1.13
N SER A 161 9.09 5.02 0.31
CA SER A 161 9.48 6.39 0.63
C SER A 161 8.58 7.39 -0.08
N THR A 162 8.37 8.55 0.56
CA THR A 162 7.64 9.68 -0.02
C THR A 162 8.39 11.00 0.12
N GLY A 163 8.26 11.86 -0.89
CA GLY A 163 8.69 13.27 -0.80
C GLY A 163 7.99 14.06 0.31
N TYR A 164 6.86 13.57 0.85
CA TYR A 164 6.16 14.21 1.96
C TYR A 164 6.87 14.09 3.32
N GLU A 165 7.83 13.19 3.48
CA GLU A 165 8.55 12.99 4.75
C GLU A 165 9.38 14.21 5.16
N ASP A 166 9.77 15.06 4.21
CA ASP A 166 10.47 16.30 4.50
C ASP A 166 9.52 17.41 5.02
N GLY A 167 8.20 17.22 4.92
CA GLY A 167 7.16 18.15 5.35
C GLY A 167 6.93 19.36 4.44
N ASP A 168 7.54 19.43 3.25
CA ASP A 168 7.28 20.42 2.21
C ASP A 168 6.41 19.85 1.08
N TYR A 169 5.09 19.86 1.32
CA TYR A 169 4.08 19.36 0.36
C TYR A 169 3.88 20.23 -0.90
N CYS A 170 4.76 21.20 -1.15
CA CYS A 170 4.66 22.10 -2.31
C CYS A 170 5.64 21.75 -3.42
N GLN A 171 6.42 20.67 -3.27
CA GLN A 171 7.40 20.24 -4.25
C GLN A 171 6.75 19.32 -5.31
N ASN A 172 7.57 18.79 -6.23
CA ASN A 172 7.13 17.73 -7.14
C ASN A 172 7.25 16.39 -6.41
N ASP A 173 6.39 16.19 -5.41
CA ASP A 173 6.44 15.04 -4.51
C ASP A 173 5.88 13.78 -5.17
N TYR A 174 6.60 12.69 -4.96
CA TYR A 174 6.23 11.34 -5.36
C TYR A 174 6.42 10.38 -4.19
N GLU A 175 5.67 9.31 -4.25
CA GLU A 175 5.74 8.16 -3.36
C GLU A 175 6.18 6.95 -4.19
N ILE A 176 7.13 6.18 -3.67
CA ILE A 176 7.79 5.10 -4.39
C ILE A 176 7.88 3.86 -3.51
N TRP A 177 7.51 2.72 -4.08
CA TRP A 177 7.73 1.40 -3.48
C TRP A 177 8.72 0.64 -4.32
N PHE A 178 9.67 -0.01 -3.66
CA PHE A 178 10.77 -0.72 -4.29
C PHE A 178 11.22 -1.90 -3.44
N ASP A 179 12.05 -2.74 -4.05
CA ASP A 179 12.71 -3.84 -3.37
C ASP A 179 14.14 -3.96 -3.92
N ILE A 180 15.06 -4.38 -3.06
CA ILE A 180 16.48 -4.56 -3.42
C ILE A 180 16.90 -5.94 -2.94
N TYR A 181 17.41 -6.76 -3.85
CA TYR A 181 17.77 -8.12 -3.51
C TYR A 181 18.91 -8.63 -4.38
N GLU A 182 19.54 -9.70 -3.91
CA GLU A 182 20.51 -10.45 -4.70
C GLU A 182 19.77 -11.41 -5.65
N TRP A 183 20.08 -11.35 -6.94
CA TRP A 183 19.65 -12.38 -7.88
C TRP A 183 20.71 -13.49 -7.96
N GLY A 184 20.41 -14.63 -7.34
CA GLY A 184 21.20 -15.86 -7.34
C GLY A 184 20.87 -16.86 -8.46
N GLU A 185 21.59 -18.00 -8.49
CA GLU A 185 21.31 -19.10 -9.42
C GLU A 185 20.06 -19.92 -9.04
N ASP A 186 19.64 -19.86 -7.77
CA ASP A 186 18.50 -20.59 -7.21
C ASP A 186 17.22 -19.76 -7.11
N GLY A 187 17.30 -18.43 -7.02
CA GLY A 187 16.17 -17.53 -7.29
C GLY A 187 15.29 -17.15 -6.09
N ASP A 188 15.75 -17.37 -4.86
CA ASP A 188 15.15 -16.80 -3.63
C ASP A 188 15.89 -15.53 -3.19
N ARG A 189 15.37 -14.85 -2.15
CA ARG A 189 15.92 -13.60 -1.62
C ARG A 189 17.17 -13.81 -0.74
N MET A 190 17.16 -14.90 0.03
CA MET A 190 18.21 -15.22 1.01
C MET A 190 19.60 -15.22 0.37
N THR A 191 20.51 -14.43 0.93
CA THR A 191 21.90 -14.41 0.49
C THR A 191 22.61 -15.74 0.77
N TYR A 192 23.74 -15.96 0.09
CA TYR A 192 24.60 -17.11 0.35
C TYR A 192 24.99 -17.24 1.84
N TRP A 193 25.26 -16.12 2.53
CA TRP A 193 25.65 -16.13 3.94
C TRP A 193 24.50 -16.50 4.87
N GLU A 194 23.28 -16.05 4.57
CA GLU A 194 22.08 -16.39 5.35
C GLU A 194 21.78 -17.88 5.29
N LYS A 195 21.84 -18.47 4.09
CA LYS A 195 21.69 -19.92 3.94
C LYS A 195 22.73 -20.68 4.76
N ILE A 196 23.99 -20.24 4.77
CA ILE A 196 25.03 -20.85 5.62
C ILE A 196 24.75 -20.66 7.11
N LYS A 197 24.32 -19.45 7.53
CA LYS A 197 23.94 -19.12 8.92
C LYS A 197 22.82 -20.03 9.42
N TYR A 198 21.81 -20.30 8.59
CA TYR A 198 20.69 -21.19 8.91
C TYR A 198 20.99 -22.68 8.67
N GLY A 199 22.15 -23.02 8.11
CA GLY A 199 22.54 -24.41 7.80
C GLY A 199 21.81 -25.02 6.61
N LEU A 200 21.26 -24.17 5.73
CA LEU A 200 20.55 -24.53 4.51
C LEU A 200 21.51 -24.85 3.35
N ASN A 201 20.99 -25.56 2.34
CA ASN A 201 21.73 -25.79 1.11
C ASN A 201 21.71 -24.53 0.23
N THR A 202 22.87 -23.97 -0.08
CA THR A 202 23.08 -22.70 -0.82
C THR A 202 22.76 -22.76 -2.31
N SER A 203 22.33 -23.90 -2.85
CA SER A 203 21.92 -24.05 -4.26
C SER A 203 20.46 -24.44 -4.41
N ARG A 204 19.67 -24.22 -3.36
CA ARG A 204 18.25 -24.56 -3.31
C ARG A 204 17.46 -23.29 -3.05
N ASP A 205 16.37 -23.17 -3.79
CA ASP A 205 15.33 -22.17 -3.63
C ASP A 205 14.44 -22.50 -2.40
N TYR A 206 14.29 -21.52 -1.52
CA TYR A 206 13.41 -21.56 -0.34
C TYR A 206 12.32 -20.49 -0.36
N SER A 207 12.17 -19.74 -1.44
CA SER A 207 11.28 -18.57 -1.52
C SER A 207 9.87 -18.80 -1.01
N ASN A 208 9.27 -19.91 -1.44
CA ASN A 208 7.89 -20.29 -1.14
C ASN A 208 7.81 -21.48 -0.17
N VAL A 209 8.86 -21.71 0.61
CA VAL A 209 8.93 -22.80 1.59
C VAL A 209 8.71 -22.20 2.97
N ASP A 210 7.88 -22.85 3.77
CA ASP A 210 7.75 -22.63 5.21
C ASP A 210 8.54 -23.77 5.89
N ILE A 211 9.74 -23.46 6.40
CA ILE A 211 10.69 -24.48 6.87
C ILE A 211 10.37 -24.93 8.30
N ASP A 212 9.93 -24.03 9.17
CA ASP A 212 9.64 -24.30 10.58
C ASP A 212 8.16 -24.57 10.87
N GLY A 213 7.28 -24.28 9.92
CA GLY A 213 5.87 -24.68 9.92
C GLY A 213 4.96 -23.72 10.67
N ASP A 214 5.30 -22.44 10.75
CA ASP A 214 4.49 -21.42 11.45
C ASP A 214 3.47 -20.71 10.55
N GLY A 215 3.50 -20.98 9.24
CA GLY A 215 2.53 -20.51 8.26
C GLY A 215 3.04 -19.42 7.33
N ILE A 216 4.25 -18.90 7.53
CA ILE A 216 4.85 -17.87 6.67
C ILE A 216 5.97 -18.47 5.79
N PRO A 217 6.11 -18.05 4.51
CA PRO A 217 7.24 -18.46 3.67
C PRO A 217 8.55 -17.72 3.98
N CYS A 218 9.67 -18.41 3.80
CA CYS A 218 11.00 -17.90 4.16
C CYS A 218 11.38 -16.57 3.50
N ASP A 219 10.98 -16.28 2.26
CA ASP A 219 11.33 -14.99 1.62
C ASP A 219 10.65 -13.80 2.31
N TRP A 220 9.43 -13.98 2.82
CA TRP A 220 8.74 -12.94 3.56
C TRP A 220 9.41 -12.73 4.92
N GLU A 221 9.72 -13.82 5.62
CA GLU A 221 10.45 -13.76 6.90
C GLU A 221 11.80 -13.08 6.74
N ASP A 222 12.58 -13.49 5.74
CA ASP A 222 13.89 -12.94 5.41
C ASP A 222 13.81 -11.43 5.06
N LYS A 223 12.82 -11.03 4.26
CA LYS A 223 12.60 -9.60 3.93
C LYS A 223 12.38 -8.75 5.19
N TYR A 224 11.60 -9.27 6.15
CA TYR A 224 11.16 -8.52 7.33
C TYR A 224 11.96 -8.85 8.60
N GLY A 225 13.10 -9.54 8.46
CA GLY A 225 14.03 -9.80 9.56
C GLY A 225 13.60 -10.87 10.56
N TYR A 226 12.59 -11.68 10.22
CA TYR A 226 12.21 -12.90 10.96
C TYR A 226 13.19 -14.03 10.63
N ASN A 227 13.16 -15.11 11.41
CA ASN A 227 14.14 -16.18 11.29
C ASN A 227 13.53 -17.42 10.65
N PRO A 228 13.82 -17.72 9.37
CA PRO A 228 13.08 -18.72 8.59
C PRO A 228 13.23 -20.19 9.02
N VAL A 229 13.86 -20.46 10.16
CA VAL A 229 14.06 -21.81 10.71
C VAL A 229 13.70 -21.90 12.21
N VAL A 230 13.09 -20.85 12.76
CA VAL A 230 12.65 -20.78 14.15
C VAL A 230 11.20 -20.31 14.15
N PRO A 231 10.25 -21.16 14.58
CA PRO A 231 8.84 -20.82 14.45
C PRO A 231 8.47 -19.65 15.36
N GLU A 232 7.75 -18.68 14.80
CA GLU A 232 7.17 -17.54 15.49
C GLU A 232 5.64 -17.66 15.63
N GLU A 233 5.02 -16.85 16.50
CA GLU A 233 3.56 -16.81 16.65
C GLU A 233 2.96 -15.72 15.75
N HIS A 234 3.21 -15.77 14.43
CA HIS A 234 2.82 -14.72 13.45
C HIS A 234 1.35 -14.28 13.54
N ILE A 235 0.43 -15.22 13.81
CA ILE A 235 -1.00 -14.97 14.01
C ILE A 235 -1.34 -14.06 15.22
N HIS A 236 -0.35 -13.70 16.03
CA HIS A 236 -0.49 -12.84 17.20
C HIS A 236 0.47 -11.65 17.18
N LEU A 237 1.17 -11.44 16.05
CA LEU A 237 2.10 -10.34 15.86
C LEU A 237 1.46 -9.31 14.94
N ASP A 238 1.23 -8.12 15.49
CA ASP A 238 0.77 -6.89 14.82
C ASP A 238 1.69 -5.77 15.36
N PRO A 239 2.92 -5.65 14.81
CA PRO A 239 3.95 -4.77 15.35
C PRO A 239 3.65 -3.26 15.24
N ASP A 240 2.91 -2.85 14.22
CA ASP A 240 2.56 -1.48 13.87
C ASP A 240 1.15 -1.05 14.35
N GLU A 241 0.40 -1.99 14.93
CA GLU A 241 -0.90 -1.80 15.58
C GLU A 241 -1.99 -1.29 14.62
N ASP A 242 -1.96 -1.69 13.35
CA ASP A 242 -2.97 -1.34 12.36
C ASP A 242 -4.16 -2.33 12.35
N GLY A 243 -3.99 -3.49 12.99
CA GLY A 243 -5.00 -4.54 13.14
C GLY A 243 -4.82 -5.72 12.22
N LEU A 244 -3.78 -5.75 11.40
CA LEU A 244 -3.39 -6.89 10.59
C LEU A 244 -2.32 -7.69 11.33
N ASP A 245 -2.55 -8.99 11.51
CA ASP A 245 -1.47 -9.85 11.99
C ASP A 245 -0.49 -10.21 10.85
N ASN A 246 0.70 -10.73 11.20
CA ASN A 246 1.72 -11.06 10.20
C ASN A 246 1.25 -12.08 9.13
N ILE A 247 0.24 -12.93 9.43
CA ILE A 247 -0.35 -13.83 8.41
C ILE A 247 -1.14 -13.01 7.39
N GLU A 248 -1.95 -12.07 7.88
CA GLU A 248 -2.74 -11.17 7.04
C GLU A 248 -1.83 -10.25 6.22
N GLU A 249 -0.78 -9.70 6.83
CA GLU A 249 0.28 -8.93 6.18
C GLU A 249 0.97 -9.71 5.05
N TRP A 250 1.29 -10.98 5.28
CA TRP A 250 1.82 -11.83 4.22
C TRP A 250 0.83 -12.02 3.07
N GLU A 251 -0.46 -12.24 3.36
CA GLU A 251 -1.49 -12.39 2.33
C GLU A 251 -1.65 -11.12 1.48
N THR A 252 -1.56 -9.94 2.11
CA THR A 252 -1.70 -8.61 1.50
C THR A 252 -0.40 -8.06 0.91
N SER A 253 0.76 -8.61 1.23
CA SER A 253 2.09 -8.16 0.76
C SER A 253 2.23 -8.01 -0.76
N ARG A 254 1.43 -8.73 -1.54
CA ARG A 254 1.34 -8.57 -3.01
C ARG A 254 0.87 -7.18 -3.44
N TRP A 255 0.24 -6.44 -2.53
CA TRP A 255 -0.20 -5.06 -2.67
C TRP A 255 0.66 -4.10 -1.85
N LEU A 256 1.84 -4.55 -1.43
CA LEU A 256 2.88 -3.75 -0.80
C LEU A 256 2.53 -3.34 0.65
N SER A 257 1.87 -4.22 1.39
CA SER A 257 1.74 -4.06 2.85
C SER A 257 3.05 -4.34 3.57
N ASP A 258 3.20 -3.79 4.76
CA ASP A 258 4.39 -3.91 5.59
C ASP A 258 4.06 -4.17 7.07
N PRO A 259 4.59 -5.23 7.70
CA PRO A 259 4.30 -5.55 9.10
C PRO A 259 4.84 -4.54 10.13
N PHE A 260 5.55 -3.50 9.69
CA PHE A 260 6.07 -2.45 10.57
C PHE A 260 5.53 -1.06 10.23
N ALA A 261 4.65 -0.92 9.22
CA ALA A 261 4.09 0.36 8.83
C ALA A 261 2.59 0.26 8.54
N GLN A 262 1.85 1.23 9.07
CA GLN A 262 0.40 1.16 9.15
C GLN A 262 -0.28 1.16 7.78
N ASP A 263 -1.10 0.15 7.55
CA ASP A 263 -1.89 -0.03 6.35
C ASP A 263 -3.40 0.09 6.62
N ILE A 264 -4.13 0.56 5.61
CA ILE A 264 -5.60 0.52 5.59
C ILE A 264 -6.05 -0.05 4.26
N PHE A 265 -6.66 -1.23 4.32
CA PHE A 265 -7.26 -1.87 3.16
C PHE A 265 -8.74 -1.50 3.04
N ILE A 266 -9.15 -1.01 1.87
CA ILE A 266 -10.53 -0.58 1.62
C ILE A 266 -11.05 -1.22 0.33
N GLU A 267 -12.05 -2.09 0.47
CA GLU A 267 -12.81 -2.62 -0.66
C GLU A 267 -13.98 -1.69 -0.99
N VAL A 268 -14.05 -1.19 -2.23
CA VAL A 268 -15.09 -0.25 -2.66
C VAL A 268 -15.91 -0.83 -3.80
N ASP A 269 -17.20 -1.00 -3.54
CA ASP A 269 -18.19 -1.40 -4.56
C ASP A 269 -19.02 -0.22 -5.04
N PHE A 270 -19.58 -0.38 -6.24
CA PHE A 270 -20.25 0.69 -6.97
C PHE A 270 -21.67 0.30 -7.34
N MET A 271 -22.48 1.28 -7.69
CA MET A 271 -23.87 1.05 -8.09
C MET A 271 -24.11 1.43 -9.54
N LYS A 272 -24.83 0.58 -10.27
CA LYS A 272 -25.30 0.88 -11.62
C LYS A 272 -26.18 2.12 -11.66
N ALA A 273 -26.04 2.91 -12.70
CA ALA A 273 -26.88 4.08 -12.92
C ALA A 273 -28.35 3.69 -13.16
N LYS A 274 -29.26 4.61 -12.80
CA LYS A 274 -30.71 4.45 -13.06
C LYS A 274 -31.01 4.25 -14.54
N TYR A 275 -30.28 4.97 -15.38
CA TYR A 275 -30.49 5.00 -16.82
C TYR A 275 -29.18 4.74 -17.58
N PRO A 276 -29.22 4.07 -18.75
CA PRO A 276 -28.01 3.72 -19.52
C PRO A 276 -27.17 4.90 -20.03
N TRP A 277 -27.72 6.12 -20.04
CA TRP A 277 -27.03 7.34 -20.48
C TRP A 277 -26.43 8.14 -19.33
N GLN A 278 -26.61 7.68 -18.09
CA GLN A 278 -25.99 8.26 -16.91
C GLN A 278 -24.75 7.46 -16.55
N GLU A 279 -23.78 8.13 -15.95
CA GLU A 279 -22.63 7.47 -15.35
C GLU A 279 -23.06 6.70 -14.11
N ASP A 280 -22.50 5.50 -13.98
CA ASP A 280 -22.61 4.67 -12.79
C ASP A 280 -22.16 5.47 -11.55
N TYR A 281 -22.62 5.05 -10.38
CA TYR A 281 -22.26 5.66 -9.11
C TYR A 281 -20.96 5.03 -8.63
N THR A 282 -19.83 5.67 -8.96
CA THR A 282 -18.48 5.22 -8.64
C THR A 282 -17.72 6.26 -7.81
N LEU A 283 -16.64 5.83 -7.16
CA LEU A 283 -15.66 6.71 -6.53
C LEU A 283 -14.60 7.11 -7.57
N PRO A 284 -14.41 8.40 -7.90
CA PRO A 284 -13.35 8.83 -8.82
C PRO A 284 -11.96 8.41 -8.31
N LYS A 285 -11.04 8.09 -9.23
CA LYS A 285 -9.66 7.70 -8.86
C LYS A 285 -8.91 8.84 -8.17
N GLU A 286 -9.11 10.06 -8.65
CA GLU A 286 -8.55 11.26 -8.03
C GLU A 286 -9.06 11.42 -6.58
N SER A 287 -10.30 11.01 -6.30
CA SER A 287 -10.82 11.03 -4.93
C SER A 287 -10.14 10.00 -4.03
N GLN A 288 -9.84 8.80 -4.54
CA GLN A 288 -9.06 7.77 -3.82
C GLN A 288 -7.66 8.32 -3.48
N TYR A 289 -6.97 8.91 -4.47
CA TYR A 289 -5.62 9.45 -4.24
C TYR A 289 -5.59 10.65 -3.29
N MET A 290 -6.59 11.52 -3.31
CA MET A 290 -6.71 12.59 -2.30
C MET A 290 -6.80 12.04 -0.87
N ILE A 291 -7.45 10.89 -0.69
CA ILE A 291 -7.54 10.23 0.62
C ILE A 291 -6.18 9.62 0.97
N CYS A 292 -5.57 8.85 0.08
CA CYS A 292 -4.22 8.32 0.29
C CYS A 292 -3.22 9.43 0.65
N ASP A 293 -3.26 10.58 -0.04
CA ASP A 293 -2.39 11.73 0.22
C ASP A 293 -2.65 12.41 1.57
N ALA A 294 -3.84 12.27 2.14
CA ALA A 294 -4.13 12.77 3.48
C ALA A 294 -3.50 11.86 4.55
N PHE A 295 -3.63 10.54 4.39
CA PHE A 295 -3.10 9.55 5.33
C PHE A 295 -1.58 9.40 5.27
N ILE A 296 -0.96 9.48 4.09
CA ILE A 296 0.48 9.31 3.96
C ILE A 296 1.30 10.41 4.68
N LYS A 297 0.71 11.60 4.89
CA LYS A 297 1.32 12.65 5.74
C LYS A 297 1.47 12.23 7.20
N HIS A 298 0.82 11.15 7.59
CA HIS A 298 0.83 10.55 8.91
C HIS A 298 1.43 9.14 8.88
N ASN A 299 2.20 8.78 7.85
CA ASN A 299 2.84 7.48 7.66
C ASN A 299 1.84 6.30 7.63
N ILE A 300 0.62 6.54 7.15
CA ILE A 300 -0.39 5.49 6.96
C ILE A 300 -0.62 5.30 5.47
N THR A 301 -0.42 4.08 4.98
CA THR A 301 -0.64 3.72 3.59
C THR A 301 -2.08 3.22 3.39
N VAL A 302 -2.80 3.79 2.43
CA VAL A 302 -4.19 3.40 2.14
C VAL A 302 -4.28 2.67 0.80
N HIS A 303 -4.82 1.46 0.82
CA HIS A 303 -4.99 0.60 -0.34
C HIS A 303 -6.45 0.51 -0.75
N PHE A 304 -6.76 1.00 -1.95
CA PHE A 304 -8.11 0.89 -2.52
C PHE A 304 -8.23 -0.33 -3.44
N ASP A 305 -9.08 -1.29 -3.06
CA ASP A 305 -9.58 -2.33 -3.95
C ASP A 305 -10.87 -1.87 -4.62
N ASP A 306 -10.75 -1.33 -5.83
CA ASP A 306 -11.87 -1.08 -6.72
C ASP A 306 -11.95 -2.08 -7.88
N GLY A 307 -11.49 -3.30 -7.63
CA GLY A 307 -11.36 -4.39 -8.60
C GLY A 307 -9.91 -4.76 -8.91
N SER A 308 -8.95 -4.04 -8.35
CA SER A 308 -7.50 -4.23 -8.55
C SER A 308 -6.88 -5.29 -7.64
N MET A 309 -7.54 -5.62 -6.52
CA MET A 309 -6.97 -6.50 -5.48
C MET A 309 -7.78 -7.80 -5.35
N GLY A 310 -8.62 -8.12 -6.33
CA GLY A 310 -9.32 -9.42 -6.40
C GLY A 310 -10.67 -9.49 -5.67
N GLY A 311 -11.05 -8.44 -4.92
CA GLY A 311 -12.42 -8.13 -4.53
C GLY A 311 -12.91 -6.90 -5.31
N GLY A 312 -13.75 -6.07 -4.70
CA GLY A 312 -13.99 -4.67 -5.07
C GLY A 312 -14.50 -4.39 -6.48
N GLY A 313 -14.94 -3.16 -6.71
CA GLY A 313 -15.40 -2.71 -8.03
C GLY A 313 -16.65 -3.44 -8.55
N ASP A 314 -17.33 -4.22 -7.70
CA ASP A 314 -18.56 -4.90 -8.10
C ASP A 314 -19.64 -3.86 -8.42
N LEU A 315 -20.33 -4.05 -9.55
CA LEU A 315 -21.41 -3.16 -9.98
C LEU A 315 -22.76 -3.69 -9.47
N ILE A 316 -23.15 -3.24 -8.27
CA ILE A 316 -24.44 -3.54 -7.64
C ILE A 316 -25.58 -3.00 -8.52
N PRO A 317 -26.69 -3.75 -8.69
CA PRO A 317 -27.86 -3.27 -9.41
C PRO A 317 -28.36 -1.93 -8.87
N TYR A 318 -28.90 -1.08 -9.75
CA TYR A 318 -29.47 0.20 -9.35
C TYR A 318 -30.56 0.02 -8.30
N ASP A 319 -30.43 0.78 -7.22
CA ASP A 319 -31.48 1.04 -6.25
C ASP A 319 -31.67 2.55 -6.10
N GLU A 320 -32.92 2.99 -5.94
CA GLU A 320 -33.22 4.40 -5.71
C GLU A 320 -32.81 4.84 -4.30
N GLY A 321 -32.84 3.93 -3.32
CA GLY A 321 -32.45 4.22 -1.94
C GLY A 321 -32.08 2.92 -1.22
N MET A 322 -30.84 2.83 -0.72
CA MET A 322 -30.43 1.67 0.08
C MET A 322 -30.81 1.85 1.55
N ASP A 323 -31.58 0.90 2.09
CA ASP A 323 -31.84 0.83 3.53
C ASP A 323 -30.80 -0.06 4.25
N SER A 324 -30.88 -0.15 5.59
CA SER A 324 -29.94 -0.98 6.35
C SER A 324 -29.99 -2.48 6.03
N LYS A 325 -31.13 -3.02 5.58
CA LYS A 325 -31.22 -4.43 5.16
C LYS A 325 -30.56 -4.62 3.81
N ASP A 326 -30.76 -3.69 2.88
CA ASP A 326 -30.13 -3.74 1.55
C ASP A 326 -28.61 -3.66 1.67
N LEU A 327 -28.10 -2.76 2.53
CA LEU A 327 -26.67 -2.62 2.79
C LEU A 327 -26.05 -3.90 3.38
N MET A 328 -26.70 -4.49 4.40
CA MET A 328 -26.24 -5.76 4.98
C MET A 328 -26.31 -6.93 4.00
N ALA A 329 -27.33 -6.98 3.14
CA ALA A 329 -27.45 -7.98 2.09
C ALA A 329 -26.37 -7.81 1.01
N ALA A 330 -26.05 -6.56 0.64
CA ALA A 330 -24.96 -6.25 -0.27
C ALA A 330 -23.61 -6.67 0.33
N ARG A 331 -23.32 -6.28 1.58
CA ARG A 331 -22.11 -6.70 2.30
C ARG A 331 -21.95 -8.23 2.34
N MET A 332 -23.01 -8.95 2.68
CA MET A 332 -22.94 -10.42 2.70
C MET A 332 -22.69 -11.02 1.31
N LYS A 333 -23.24 -10.43 0.26
CA LYS A 333 -23.17 -10.98 -1.10
C LYS A 333 -21.87 -10.65 -1.82
N TYR A 334 -21.44 -9.39 -1.76
CA TYR A 334 -20.34 -8.87 -2.58
C TYR A 334 -19.03 -8.93 -1.81
N PHE A 335 -18.92 -8.24 -0.68
CA PHE A 335 -17.74 -8.26 0.18
C PHE A 335 -17.41 -9.64 0.76
N LEU A 336 -18.37 -10.24 1.47
CA LEU A 336 -18.17 -11.53 2.14
C LEU A 336 -18.37 -12.76 1.25
N ARG A 337 -18.74 -12.57 -0.03
CA ARG A 337 -18.97 -13.66 -0.99
C ARG A 337 -19.91 -14.78 -0.50
N GLY A 338 -20.84 -14.46 0.40
CA GLY A 338 -21.78 -15.39 1.02
C GLY A 338 -21.23 -16.18 2.22
N ASP A 339 -19.99 -15.92 2.65
CA ASP A 339 -19.35 -16.55 3.80
C ASP A 339 -19.08 -15.52 4.91
N PRO A 340 -19.74 -15.61 6.09
CA PRO A 340 -19.52 -14.68 7.19
C PRO A 340 -18.09 -14.70 7.75
N ASN A 341 -17.29 -15.74 7.46
CA ASN A 341 -15.90 -15.87 7.87
C ASN A 341 -14.94 -15.71 6.68
N TYR A 342 -15.37 -15.03 5.62
CA TYR A 342 -14.49 -14.73 4.49
C TYR A 342 -13.27 -13.95 4.97
N TRP A 343 -12.08 -14.35 4.51
CA TRP A 343 -10.77 -13.88 5.02
C TRP A 343 -10.61 -12.35 5.03
N ARG A 344 -11.28 -11.64 4.11
CA ARG A 344 -11.25 -10.17 4.06
C ARG A 344 -11.90 -9.49 5.25
N LYS A 345 -12.77 -10.19 5.98
CA LYS A 345 -13.39 -9.67 7.19
C LYS A 345 -12.32 -9.60 8.29
N GLY A 346 -12.05 -8.41 8.79
CA GLY A 346 -10.94 -8.18 9.73
C GLY A 346 -9.73 -7.53 9.07
N VAL A 347 -9.64 -7.59 7.73
CA VAL A 347 -8.52 -7.04 6.96
C VAL A 347 -8.96 -5.81 6.17
N PHE A 348 -10.12 -5.86 5.50
CA PHE A 348 -10.63 -4.77 4.66
C PHE A 348 -11.81 -4.05 5.33
N HIS A 349 -11.81 -2.72 5.26
CA HIS A 349 -13.03 -1.93 5.39
C HIS A 349 -13.83 -1.99 4.09
N TYR A 350 -15.15 -2.08 4.19
CA TYR A 350 -16.03 -2.20 3.03
C TYR A 350 -16.88 -0.94 2.80
N ALA A 351 -16.77 -0.37 1.61
CA ALA A 351 -17.50 0.82 1.20
C ALA A 351 -18.42 0.53 0.02
N ILE A 352 -19.61 1.12 0.03
CA ILE A 352 -20.51 1.13 -1.13
C ILE A 352 -20.72 2.56 -1.61
N ILE A 353 -20.52 2.81 -2.90
CA ILE A 353 -20.97 4.04 -3.56
C ILE A 353 -22.34 3.78 -4.19
N CYS A 354 -23.38 4.34 -3.58
CA CYS A 354 -24.76 4.14 -4.01
C CYS A 354 -25.35 5.39 -4.66
N SER A 355 -26.54 5.25 -5.24
CA SER A 355 -27.36 6.40 -5.63
C SER A 355 -27.68 7.26 -4.40
N GLN A 356 -28.51 6.74 -3.49
CA GLN A 356 -28.95 7.44 -2.30
C GLN A 356 -29.16 6.47 -1.12
N ILE A 357 -29.09 7.01 0.09
CA ILE A 357 -29.33 6.28 1.34
C ILE A 357 -30.75 6.58 1.82
N GLU A 358 -31.53 5.55 2.17
CA GLU A 358 -32.85 5.71 2.78
C GLU A 358 -32.73 5.66 4.31
N TRP A 359 -32.72 6.85 4.94
CA TRP A 359 -32.56 7.00 6.38
C TRP A 359 -33.64 7.90 6.98
N TYR A 360 -34.64 7.29 7.65
CA TYR A 360 -35.68 7.98 8.43
C TYR A 360 -36.24 9.24 7.74
N TRP A 361 -36.72 9.08 6.51
CA TRP A 361 -37.35 10.14 5.69
C TRP A 361 -36.43 11.27 5.22
N ARG A 362 -35.10 11.13 5.36
CA ARG A 362 -34.12 12.13 4.90
C ARG A 362 -33.01 11.48 4.06
N PRO A 363 -32.55 12.17 3.02
CA PRO A 363 -31.36 11.75 2.30
C PRO A 363 -30.10 12.08 3.10
N ALA A 364 -29.10 11.20 3.07
CA ALA A 364 -27.79 11.39 3.69
C ALA A 364 -26.67 11.35 2.64
N GLY A 365 -25.55 12.04 2.93
CA GLY A 365 -24.36 12.06 2.07
C GLY A 365 -23.49 10.83 2.23
N GLY A 366 -23.39 10.32 3.45
CA GLY A 366 -22.80 9.04 3.79
C GLY A 366 -23.41 8.51 5.09
N ARG A 367 -23.05 7.27 5.43
CA ARG A 367 -23.33 6.66 6.73
C ARG A 367 -22.51 5.38 6.95
N MET A 368 -21.91 5.23 8.12
CA MET A 368 -21.48 3.92 8.66
C MET A 368 -22.70 3.03 8.99
N PHE A 369 -22.71 1.79 8.48
CA PHE A 369 -23.80 0.82 8.70
C PHE A 369 -23.36 -0.47 9.42
N TYR A 370 -22.07 -0.71 9.52
CA TYR A 370 -21.45 -1.79 10.29
C TYR A 370 -20.07 -1.31 10.80
N THR A 371 -19.45 -2.00 11.77
CA THR A 371 -18.17 -1.54 12.37
C THR A 371 -17.07 -1.34 11.32
N ASP A 372 -16.96 -2.25 10.36
CA ASP A 372 -16.00 -2.19 9.25
C ASP A 372 -16.63 -1.67 7.93
N SER A 373 -17.87 -1.18 7.93
CA SER A 373 -18.58 -0.89 6.67
C SER A 373 -19.40 0.39 6.65
N PHE A 374 -19.28 1.12 5.54
CA PHE A 374 -19.99 2.38 5.31
C PHE A 374 -20.49 2.54 3.87
N VAL A 375 -21.37 3.52 3.67
CA VAL A 375 -21.96 3.84 2.37
C VAL A 375 -21.89 5.33 2.09
N VAL A 376 -21.63 5.70 0.83
CA VAL A 376 -21.65 7.09 0.35
C VAL A 376 -22.70 7.23 -0.76
N GLY A 377 -23.57 8.23 -0.64
CA GLY A 377 -24.61 8.54 -1.61
C GLY A 377 -24.11 9.48 -2.71
N ALA A 378 -23.61 8.94 -3.83
CA ALA A 378 -23.09 9.77 -4.92
C ALA A 378 -24.17 10.66 -5.57
N GLN A 379 -25.44 10.23 -5.65
CA GLN A 379 -26.52 11.10 -6.14
C GLN A 379 -26.78 12.26 -5.18
N TYR A 380 -26.56 12.08 -3.87
CA TYR A 380 -26.65 13.17 -2.89
C TYR A 380 -25.65 14.27 -3.24
N VAL A 381 -24.38 13.91 -3.45
CA VAL A 381 -23.33 14.86 -3.82
C VAL A 381 -23.67 15.54 -5.15
N ARG A 382 -24.12 14.78 -6.17
CA ARG A 382 -24.57 15.32 -7.47
C ARG A 382 -25.70 16.34 -7.30
N ASN A 383 -26.68 16.08 -6.43
CA ASN A 383 -27.82 16.97 -6.20
C ASN A 383 -27.40 18.30 -5.53
N TRP A 384 -26.42 18.25 -4.63
CA TRP A 384 -25.92 19.42 -3.90
C TRP A 384 -24.71 20.10 -4.56
N LEU A 385 -24.22 19.57 -5.68
CA LEU A 385 -22.99 20.02 -6.35
C LEU A 385 -22.96 21.52 -6.65
N TRP A 386 -24.09 22.12 -6.99
CA TRP A 386 -24.19 23.57 -7.21
C TRP A 386 -23.77 24.38 -5.96
N SER A 387 -24.19 23.93 -4.78
CA SER A 387 -23.88 24.59 -3.51
C SER A 387 -22.47 24.27 -3.02
N ILE A 388 -21.97 23.08 -3.32
CA ILE A 388 -20.60 22.65 -3.04
C ILE A 388 -19.61 23.51 -3.83
N LYS A 389 -19.89 23.73 -5.13
CA LYS A 389 -19.11 24.61 -6.00
C LYS A 389 -19.06 26.06 -5.53
N LEU A 390 -20.18 26.58 -5.03
CA LEU A 390 -20.22 27.95 -4.45
C LEU A 390 -19.34 28.09 -3.20
N GLN A 391 -18.98 26.98 -2.56
CA GLN A 391 -18.14 26.95 -1.37
C GLN A 391 -16.68 26.59 -1.68
N GLY A 392 -16.29 26.59 -2.96
CA GLY A 392 -14.90 26.41 -3.39
C GLY A 392 -14.45 24.95 -3.51
N SER A 393 -15.39 24.00 -3.55
CA SER A 393 -15.12 22.57 -3.75
C SER A 393 -15.68 22.09 -5.10
N ASP A 394 -15.49 20.82 -5.43
CA ASP A 394 -16.02 20.18 -6.63
C ASP A 394 -16.52 18.76 -6.32
N TYR A 395 -16.88 18.00 -7.36
CA TYR A 395 -17.40 16.65 -7.18
C TYR A 395 -16.32 15.69 -6.64
N ILE A 396 -15.08 15.81 -7.11
CA ILE A 396 -13.97 14.91 -6.74
C ILE A 396 -13.60 15.15 -5.28
N THR A 397 -13.40 16.41 -4.89
CA THR A 397 -13.09 16.81 -3.52
C THR A 397 -14.24 16.45 -2.57
N ALA A 398 -15.49 16.66 -2.99
CA ALA A 398 -16.64 16.33 -2.15
C ALA A 398 -16.82 14.82 -1.95
N MET A 399 -16.59 14.00 -2.98
CA MET A 399 -16.62 12.54 -2.87
C MET A 399 -15.52 12.03 -1.95
N ALA A 400 -14.28 12.53 -2.11
CA ALA A 400 -13.17 12.19 -1.23
C ALA A 400 -13.45 12.58 0.23
N SER A 401 -13.94 13.81 0.45
CA SER A 401 -14.20 14.37 1.78
C SER A 401 -15.29 13.60 2.53
N VAL A 402 -16.41 13.28 1.87
CA VAL A 402 -17.49 12.51 2.51
C VAL A 402 -17.09 11.03 2.69
N PHE A 403 -16.30 10.47 1.78
CA PHE A 403 -15.79 9.11 1.93
C PHE A 403 -14.86 9.01 3.15
N MET A 404 -13.91 9.94 3.25
CA MET A 404 -12.99 10.03 4.39
C MET A 404 -13.76 10.28 5.70
N HIS A 405 -14.82 11.09 5.69
CA HIS A 405 -15.68 11.29 6.86
C HIS A 405 -16.26 9.96 7.36
N GLU A 406 -16.82 9.14 6.47
CA GLU A 406 -17.38 7.85 6.87
C GLU A 406 -16.30 6.84 7.28
N LEU A 407 -15.14 6.86 6.61
CA LEU A 407 -13.97 6.08 7.04
C LEU A 407 -13.54 6.49 8.46
N GLY A 408 -13.57 7.78 8.80
CA GLY A 408 -13.25 8.27 10.14
C GLY A 408 -14.10 7.64 11.23
N HIS A 409 -15.40 7.40 10.96
CA HIS A 409 -16.25 6.64 11.86
C HIS A 409 -15.83 5.17 11.99
N ASN A 410 -15.50 4.50 10.88
CA ASN A 410 -14.95 3.14 10.92
C ASN A 410 -13.66 3.08 11.76
N LEU A 411 -12.87 4.15 11.76
CA LEU A 411 -11.62 4.30 12.52
C LEU A 411 -11.82 4.92 13.92
N GLY A 412 -13.05 4.97 14.44
CA GLY A 412 -13.31 5.32 15.85
C GLY A 412 -13.63 6.78 16.16
N LEU A 413 -13.75 7.66 15.16
CA LEU A 413 -14.10 9.07 15.38
C LEU A 413 -15.61 9.24 15.64
N PHE A 414 -15.99 9.31 16.92
CA PHE A 414 -17.39 9.54 17.34
C PHE A 414 -17.55 10.57 18.46
N ALA A 415 -16.64 10.55 19.43
CA ALA A 415 -16.85 11.13 20.74
C ALA A 415 -16.28 12.56 20.87
N PHE A 416 -16.74 13.46 19.99
CA PHE A 416 -16.42 14.89 20.07
C PHE A 416 -17.57 15.75 19.55
N ASP A 417 -17.91 16.82 20.27
CA ASP A 417 -19.08 17.67 19.97
C ASP A 417 -19.00 18.36 18.58
N GLY A 418 -17.80 18.44 17.98
CA GLY A 418 -17.61 18.95 16.63
C GLY A 418 -17.96 17.95 15.52
N ILE A 419 -17.88 16.65 15.81
CA ILE A 419 -18.19 15.54 14.89
C ILE A 419 -19.71 15.52 14.66
N ASP A 420 -20.13 15.35 13.41
CA ASP A 420 -21.55 15.27 13.02
C ASP A 420 -22.44 16.41 13.52
N ASN A 421 -21.84 17.56 13.79
CA ASN A 421 -22.57 18.63 14.44
C ASN A 421 -23.53 19.31 13.46
N GLU A 422 -24.82 18.95 13.53
CA GLU A 422 -25.91 19.51 12.73
C GLU A 422 -26.02 21.05 12.79
N SER A 423 -25.46 21.69 13.84
CA SER A 423 -25.42 23.15 13.97
C SER A 423 -24.31 23.84 13.18
N THR A 424 -23.42 23.07 12.52
CA THR A 424 -22.30 23.57 11.70
C THR A 424 -22.55 23.52 10.20
N ARG A 425 -23.75 23.13 9.77
CA ARG A 425 -24.09 22.97 8.35
C ARG A 425 -24.21 24.28 7.60
N PHE A 426 -24.77 25.31 8.23
CA PHE A 426 -25.16 26.54 7.54
C PHE A 426 -24.61 27.81 8.18
N PRO A 427 -24.15 28.81 7.39
CA PRO A 427 -23.59 30.06 7.92
C PRO A 427 -24.49 30.90 8.83
N TRP A 428 -25.80 30.69 8.81
CA TRP A 428 -26.74 31.37 9.72
C TRP A 428 -26.89 30.69 11.08
N GLN A 429 -26.33 29.50 11.28
CA GLN A 429 -26.30 28.82 12.57
C GLN A 429 -25.08 29.28 13.38
N ARG A 430 -25.24 29.43 14.70
CA ARG A 430 -24.13 29.82 15.58
C ARG A 430 -22.98 28.80 15.57
N GLY A 431 -23.31 27.50 15.56
CA GLY A 431 -22.35 26.40 15.56
C GLY A 431 -21.38 26.48 14.38
N TYR A 432 -21.85 26.89 13.21
CA TYR A 432 -21.04 27.09 12.00
C TYR A 432 -19.79 27.95 12.26
N TRP A 433 -19.92 29.00 13.07
CA TRP A 433 -18.80 29.90 13.39
C TRP A 433 -18.03 29.47 14.62
N LEU A 434 -18.73 28.88 15.60
CA LEU A 434 -18.13 28.42 16.84
C LEU A 434 -17.14 27.28 16.61
N TRP A 435 -17.54 26.29 15.80
CA TRP A 435 -16.74 25.13 15.40
C TRP A 435 -15.96 25.36 14.09
N ALA A 436 -15.75 26.63 13.71
CA ALA A 436 -14.87 26.93 12.57
C ALA A 436 -13.41 26.48 12.78
N PRO A 437 -12.84 26.52 14.01
CA PRO A 437 -11.49 26.01 14.26
C PRO A 437 -11.33 24.50 13.98
N TYR A 438 -12.35 23.68 14.24
CA TYR A 438 -12.36 22.24 13.94
C TYR A 438 -12.34 21.97 12.43
N LYS A 439 -11.16 22.06 11.81
CA LYS A 439 -10.92 21.79 10.40
C LYS A 439 -10.72 20.29 10.18
N SER A 440 -11.83 19.58 10.10
CA SER A 440 -11.88 18.15 9.85
C SER A 440 -13.03 17.84 8.91
N CYS A 441 -12.89 16.83 8.04
CA CYS A 441 -14.01 16.32 7.26
C CYS A 441 -15.15 15.79 8.16
N MET A 442 -14.87 15.45 9.43
CA MET A 442 -15.86 15.06 10.45
C MET A 442 -16.85 16.18 10.82
N ASN A 443 -16.51 17.44 10.53
CA ASN A 443 -17.36 18.59 10.76
C ASN A 443 -18.22 18.89 9.53
N TYR A 444 -19.54 18.98 9.67
CA TYR A 444 -20.44 19.27 8.53
C TYR A 444 -20.22 20.62 7.85
N ARG A 445 -19.46 21.54 8.46
CA ARG A 445 -18.96 22.74 7.78
C ARG A 445 -18.01 22.41 6.62
N TYR A 446 -17.25 21.33 6.74
CA TYR A 446 -16.11 20.95 5.90
C TYR A 446 -16.27 19.61 5.15
N VAL A 447 -17.22 18.73 5.53
CA VAL A 447 -17.49 17.37 4.99
C VAL A 447 -17.61 17.21 3.45
N PHE A 448 -17.70 18.32 2.70
CA PHE A 448 -17.72 18.28 1.23
C PHE A 448 -16.61 19.14 0.60
N LYS A 449 -15.58 19.53 1.36
CA LYS A 449 -14.58 20.54 0.93
C LYS A 449 -13.17 20.29 1.43
N LEU A 450 -13.01 19.52 2.51
CA LEU A 450 -11.73 19.25 3.13
C LEU A 450 -11.50 17.75 3.16
N VAL A 451 -10.41 17.29 2.55
CA VAL A 451 -9.97 15.90 2.62
C VAL A 451 -8.80 15.85 3.59
N ASP A 452 -9.15 15.91 4.88
CA ASP A 452 -8.21 15.87 5.99
C ASP A 452 -8.98 15.69 7.31
N TYR A 453 -8.30 15.19 8.34
CA TYR A 453 -8.77 15.28 9.72
C TYR A 453 -8.07 16.42 10.46
N SER A 454 -8.57 16.77 11.65
CA SER A 454 -7.97 17.88 12.39
C SER A 454 -6.73 17.49 13.19
N ASN A 455 -5.78 18.42 13.29
CA ASN A 455 -4.58 18.31 14.12
C ASN A 455 -4.77 18.82 15.57
N GLY A 456 -5.94 19.38 15.90
CA GLY A 456 -6.24 19.86 17.26
C GLY A 456 -5.55 21.17 17.64
N ASP A 457 -5.55 22.15 16.73
CA ASP A 457 -4.87 23.44 16.89
C ASP A 457 -5.59 24.38 17.87
N ASP A 458 -6.88 24.14 18.16
CA ASP A 458 -7.67 24.87 19.15
C ASP A 458 -8.04 24.00 20.37
N LYS A 459 -8.02 24.59 21.57
CA LYS A 459 -8.23 23.81 22.82
C LYS A 459 -9.69 23.61 23.19
N GLU A 460 -10.59 24.45 22.69
CA GLU A 460 -12.00 24.48 23.11
C GLU A 460 -12.92 23.93 22.02
N TYR A 461 -12.62 24.22 20.75
CA TYR A 461 -13.48 23.87 19.62
C TYR A 461 -12.76 23.07 18.55
N ASP A 462 -11.78 22.26 18.93
CA ASP A 462 -11.03 21.39 18.03
C ASP A 462 -10.49 20.15 18.79
N GLN A 463 -10.32 19.04 18.08
CA GLN A 463 -9.75 17.78 18.55
C GLN A 463 -8.68 17.35 17.55
N ASN A 464 -7.56 16.82 18.05
CA ASN A 464 -6.63 16.11 17.19
C ASN A 464 -7.25 14.75 16.85
N ASP A 465 -7.91 14.68 15.69
CA ASP A 465 -8.60 13.50 15.19
C ASP A 465 -7.59 12.43 14.74
N TRP A 466 -6.48 12.84 14.12
CA TRP A 466 -5.41 11.92 13.69
C TRP A 466 -4.88 11.09 14.86
N ALA A 467 -4.65 11.73 16.02
CA ALA A 467 -4.24 11.06 17.25
C ALA A 467 -5.36 10.24 17.96
N LYS A 468 -6.54 10.15 17.36
CA LYS A 468 -7.73 9.45 17.89
C LYS A 468 -8.20 8.32 17.01
N LEU A 469 -7.57 8.11 15.85
CA LEU A 469 -7.86 6.96 15.01
C LEU A 469 -7.51 5.66 15.75
N ASP A 470 -8.33 4.63 15.52
CA ASP A 470 -8.12 3.25 15.93
C ASP A 470 -8.23 2.38 14.69
N LEU A 471 -7.06 2.01 14.14
CA LEU A 471 -6.94 1.25 12.90
C LEU A 471 -7.40 -0.20 13.06
N ARG A 472 -7.26 -0.76 14.27
CA ARG A 472 -7.66 -2.14 14.64
C ARG A 472 -9.18 -2.38 14.68
N ARG A 473 -9.97 -1.36 14.32
CA ARG A 473 -11.42 -1.34 14.55
C ARG A 473 -12.19 -2.07 13.44
N PHE A 474 -12.15 -3.40 13.48
CA PHE A 474 -12.91 -4.25 12.53
C PHE A 474 -14.15 -4.92 13.14
N ASP A 475 -14.05 -5.39 14.39
CA ASP A 475 -15.06 -6.28 15.00
C ASP A 475 -15.50 -5.82 16.41
N GLU A 476 -15.18 -4.59 16.80
CA GLU A 476 -15.68 -4.06 18.07
C GLU A 476 -17.22 -3.92 18.07
N ASP A 477 -17.84 -4.41 19.14
CA ASP A 477 -19.23 -4.09 19.45
C ASP A 477 -19.38 -2.57 19.56
N TRP A 478 -20.31 -2.01 18.78
CA TRP A 478 -20.67 -0.59 18.56
C TRP A 478 -20.89 0.30 19.81
N TRP A 479 -20.62 -0.18 21.04
CA TRP A 479 -21.09 0.40 22.31
C TRP A 479 -20.04 0.42 23.45
N ARG A 480 -18.73 0.44 23.19
CA ARG A 480 -17.74 0.69 24.26
C ARG A 480 -17.32 2.15 24.36
#